data_AF-A0AAU5WF27-F1
#
_entry.id   AF-A0AAU5WF27-F1
#
_cell.length_a   1.000
_cell.length_b   1.000
_cell.length_c   1.000
_cell.angle_alpha   90.00
_cell.angle_beta   90.00
_cell.angle_gamma   90.00
#
_symmetry.space_group_name_H-M   'P 1'
#
loop_
_entity.id
_entity.type
_entity.pdbx_description
1 polymer ?
#
loop_
_entity_poly.entity_id
_entity_poly.type
_entity_poly.pdbx_seq_one_letter_code
_entity_poly.pdbx_strand_id
1 'polypeptide(L)'
;MSIRLTNAEIDHLVHRFDILDLEQWDRGAMERAAAGLGWRLRSELAEGLTFIGPLPDGWNFAYRGHVHGSPREGAFTMLECELARTGETAVLTEVFLAAKAAAEKRIGPAPIWRGPGPVLRWRRPETLLEIERTGNTVRLRLLPADVAENHEYQLAKWGERDDAVAEIGVWQATTTEGAALEGVFVPGGHLAETWDEFGEWLEETLAALSGAMGPLDQEVVLVMAPVTDRYPGFVQLRCDARLLHLEAGTEGLDPRKAAELGWQQDDAENLVHVIDFGHPRPSDIEAAARVLVNTLRVQDVPLDDLHCTAWLGKGGYSLDLYGLGIPQN
;
A
#
# COMPACT_ATOMS: atom_id res chain seq x y z
N MET A 1 -18.16 -5.33 18.66
CA MET A 1 -19.13 -4.32 19.16
C MET A 1 -19.69 -3.59 17.95
N SER A 2 -21.01 -3.61 17.75
CA SER A 2 -21.64 -2.87 16.65
C SER A 2 -21.84 -1.40 17.05
N ILE A 3 -21.70 -0.51 16.07
CA ILE A 3 -21.96 0.93 16.21
C ILE A 3 -22.99 1.30 15.15
N ARG A 4 -23.99 2.09 15.51
CA ARG A 4 -24.94 2.68 14.58
C ARG A 4 -25.45 3.98 15.19
N LEU A 5 -25.06 5.10 14.60
CA LEU A 5 -25.58 6.41 14.99
C LEU A 5 -26.96 6.65 14.37
N THR A 6 -27.78 7.43 15.07
CA THR A 6 -29.07 7.91 14.58
C THR A 6 -28.88 9.07 13.60
N ASN A 7 -29.89 9.35 12.77
CA ASN A 7 -29.84 10.45 11.80
C ASN A 7 -29.61 11.82 12.47
N ALA A 8 -30.10 12.02 13.70
CA ALA A 8 -29.88 13.26 14.44
C ALA A 8 -28.42 13.41 14.90
N GLU A 9 -27.81 12.31 15.38
CA GLU A 9 -26.38 12.29 15.73
C GLU A 9 -25.49 12.50 14.51
N ILE A 10 -25.86 11.89 13.37
CA ILE A 10 -25.16 12.07 12.10
C ILE A 10 -25.25 13.53 11.63
N ASP A 11 -26.44 14.15 11.60
CA ASP A 11 -26.59 15.55 11.21
C ASP A 11 -25.78 16.49 12.12
N HIS A 12 -25.76 16.19 13.42
CA HIS A 12 -24.97 16.95 14.37
C HIS A 12 -23.46 16.76 14.15
N LEU A 13 -22.96 15.53 14.01
CA LEU A 13 -21.53 15.29 13.74
C LEU A 13 -21.06 15.93 12.45
N VAL A 14 -21.85 15.80 11.37
CA VAL A 14 -21.55 16.44 10.09
C VAL A 14 -21.49 17.96 10.26
N HIS A 15 -22.41 18.56 11.01
CA HIS A 15 -22.33 19.99 11.33
C HIS A 15 -21.03 20.36 12.05
N ARG A 16 -20.64 19.59 13.08
CA ARG A 16 -19.44 19.93 13.86
C ARG A 16 -18.19 19.79 13.01
N PHE A 17 -18.04 18.71 12.26
CA PHE A 17 -16.93 18.53 11.31
C PHE A 17 -16.95 19.61 10.21
N ASP A 18 -18.13 20.12 9.85
CA ASP A 18 -18.25 21.18 8.87
C ASP A 18 -17.69 22.52 9.34
N ILE A 19 -17.76 22.80 10.62
CA ILE A 19 -17.27 24.07 11.20
C ILE A 19 -15.89 23.94 11.87
N LEU A 20 -15.28 22.75 11.84
CA LEU A 20 -13.93 22.57 12.40
C LEU A 20 -12.91 23.26 11.52
N ASP A 21 -12.09 24.08 12.18
CA ASP A 21 -10.96 24.76 11.58
C ASP A 21 -9.65 24.12 12.07
N LEU A 22 -8.86 23.63 11.12
CA LEU A 22 -7.67 22.82 11.33
C LEU A 22 -6.48 23.34 10.50
N GLU A 23 -6.33 24.65 10.30
CA GLU A 23 -5.28 25.22 9.42
C GLU A 23 -3.86 24.62 9.61
N GLN A 24 -3.45 24.34 10.85
CA GLN A 24 -2.07 23.96 11.18
C GLN A 24 -1.86 22.45 11.38
N TRP A 25 -2.93 21.64 11.41
CA TRP A 25 -2.87 20.18 11.62
C TRP A 25 -1.90 19.71 12.72
N ASP A 26 -1.74 20.51 13.78
CA ASP A 26 -0.83 20.25 14.89
C ASP A 26 -1.59 19.75 16.14
N ARG A 27 -0.85 19.43 17.21
CA ARG A 27 -1.46 18.91 18.45
C ARG A 27 -2.44 19.90 19.06
N GLY A 28 -2.10 21.19 19.03
CA GLY A 28 -2.96 22.24 19.55
C GLY A 28 -4.29 22.32 18.78
N ALA A 29 -4.27 22.22 17.46
CA ALA A 29 -5.46 22.19 16.61
C ALA A 29 -6.31 20.96 16.89
N MET A 30 -5.71 19.77 17.01
CA MET A 30 -6.44 18.53 17.31
C MET A 30 -7.09 18.56 18.69
N GLU A 31 -6.40 19.08 19.71
CA GLU A 31 -6.96 19.22 21.06
C GLU A 31 -8.10 20.25 21.09
N ARG A 32 -7.99 21.37 20.37
CA ARG A 32 -9.07 22.35 20.21
C ARG A 32 -10.27 21.76 19.48
N ALA A 33 -10.04 21.03 18.40
CA ALA A 33 -11.09 20.36 17.63
C ALA A 33 -11.82 19.30 18.48
N ALA A 34 -11.06 18.44 19.17
CA ALA A 34 -11.61 17.45 20.08
C ALA A 34 -12.44 18.11 21.21
N ALA A 35 -11.95 19.19 21.81
CA ALA A 35 -12.69 19.95 22.81
C ALA A 35 -13.98 20.55 22.23
N GLY A 36 -13.93 21.08 21.00
CA GLY A 36 -15.09 21.54 20.24
C GLY A 36 -16.10 20.41 19.97
N LEU A 37 -15.66 19.17 19.84
CA LEU A 37 -16.52 17.98 19.70
C LEU A 37 -17.04 17.44 21.04
N GLY A 38 -16.62 18.01 22.18
CA GLY A 38 -16.94 17.48 23.52
C GLY A 38 -16.11 16.26 23.91
N TRP A 39 -15.09 15.93 23.12
CA TRP A 39 -14.27 14.76 23.32
C TRP A 39 -13.07 15.05 24.23
N ARG A 40 -12.61 14.02 24.92
CA ARG A 40 -11.45 14.07 25.79
C ARG A 40 -10.42 13.04 25.34
N LEU A 41 -9.15 13.38 25.50
CA LEU A 41 -8.07 12.46 25.18
C LEU A 41 -8.22 11.20 26.06
N ARG A 42 -8.27 10.05 25.40
CA ARG A 42 -8.38 8.74 26.05
C ARG A 42 -7.04 8.03 26.10
N SER A 43 -6.30 8.07 24.99
CA SER A 43 -5.00 7.44 24.86
C SER A 43 -4.16 8.13 23.78
N GLU A 44 -2.86 8.13 23.99
CA GLU A 44 -1.84 8.59 23.05
C GLU A 44 -0.96 7.39 22.72
N LEU A 45 -0.89 7.05 21.44
CA LEU A 45 -0.07 5.99 20.88
C LEU A 45 0.97 6.60 19.95
N ALA A 46 1.96 5.81 19.52
CA ALA A 46 2.99 6.29 18.60
C ALA A 46 2.39 6.82 17.28
N GLU A 47 1.31 6.20 16.82
CA GLU A 47 0.67 6.44 15.51
C GLU A 47 -0.60 7.31 15.59
N GLY A 48 -0.91 7.87 16.77
CA GLY A 48 -2.06 8.75 16.87
C GLY A 48 -2.67 8.97 18.25
N LEU A 49 -3.78 9.70 18.25
CA LEU A 49 -4.56 10.05 19.43
C LEU A 49 -5.95 9.43 19.34
N THR A 50 -6.39 8.80 20.43
CA THR A 50 -7.78 8.37 20.55
C THR A 50 -8.50 9.30 21.51
N PHE A 51 -9.64 9.82 21.07
CA PHE A 51 -10.52 10.64 21.86
C PHE A 51 -11.82 9.91 22.16
N ILE A 52 -12.42 10.22 23.31
CA ILE A 52 -13.73 9.70 23.68
C ILE A 52 -14.55 10.80 24.33
N GLY A 53 -15.83 10.87 23.99
CA GLY A 53 -16.75 11.75 24.70
C GLY A 53 -18.13 11.81 24.07
N PRO A 54 -19.13 12.32 24.81
CA PRO A 54 -20.42 12.66 24.25
C PRO A 54 -20.32 13.86 23.31
N LEU A 55 -21.34 14.07 22.47
CA LEU A 55 -21.50 15.36 21.81
C LEU A 55 -21.95 16.42 22.84
N PRO A 56 -21.58 17.70 22.65
CA PRO A 56 -21.78 18.76 23.65
C PRO A 56 -23.25 18.97 24.07
N ASP A 57 -24.21 18.60 23.22
CA ASP A 57 -25.65 18.82 23.43
C ASP A 57 -26.41 17.59 23.98
N GLY A 58 -25.75 16.76 24.79
CA GLY A 58 -26.45 15.80 25.68
C GLY A 58 -26.69 14.40 25.13
N TRP A 59 -25.97 13.98 24.08
CA TRP A 59 -26.00 12.59 23.61
C TRP A 59 -25.06 11.74 24.46
N ASN A 60 -25.60 10.79 25.24
CA ASN A 60 -24.82 9.95 26.17
C ASN A 60 -23.94 8.90 25.47
N PHE A 61 -23.94 8.84 24.14
CA PHE A 61 -23.08 7.94 23.39
C PHE A 61 -21.64 8.46 23.41
N ALA A 62 -20.70 7.61 23.78
CA ALA A 62 -19.27 7.95 23.79
C ALA A 62 -18.70 7.73 22.38
N TYR A 63 -18.68 8.78 21.56
CA TYR A 63 -18.08 8.76 20.24
C TYR A 63 -16.59 8.53 20.36
N ARG A 64 -16.02 7.78 19.41
CA ARG A 64 -14.58 7.56 19.33
C ARG A 64 -14.04 8.37 18.17
N GLY A 65 -13.26 9.38 18.51
CA GLY A 65 -12.43 10.11 17.58
C GLY A 65 -11.09 9.44 17.43
N HIS A 66 -10.65 9.26 16.21
CA HIS A 66 -9.29 8.82 15.91
C HIS A 66 -8.58 9.93 15.16
N VAL A 67 -7.43 10.35 15.68
CA VAL A 67 -6.50 11.21 14.96
C VAL A 67 -5.30 10.35 14.59
N HIS A 68 -4.98 10.30 13.30
CA HIS A 68 -3.84 9.58 12.75
C HIS A 68 -2.69 10.56 12.51
N GLY A 69 -1.45 10.10 12.69
CA GLY A 69 -0.26 10.96 12.69
C GLY A 69 0.56 10.83 13.96
N SER A 70 1.88 10.89 13.87
CA SER A 70 2.81 10.89 15.00
C SER A 70 2.58 12.11 15.92
N PRO A 71 2.08 11.90 17.15
CA PRO A 71 1.92 12.99 18.11
C PRO A 71 3.24 13.61 18.56
N ARG A 72 4.35 12.87 18.40
CA ARG A 72 5.71 13.31 18.75
C ARG A 72 6.27 14.30 17.72
N GLU A 73 5.93 14.10 16.47
CA GLU A 73 6.38 14.94 15.35
C GLU A 73 5.40 16.09 15.10
N GLY A 74 4.20 16.01 15.68
CA GLY A 74 3.17 17.05 15.55
C GLY A 74 2.56 17.11 14.16
N ALA A 75 2.67 16.03 13.38
CA ALA A 75 2.18 15.92 12.01
C ALA A 75 0.96 14.99 11.99
N PHE A 76 -0.24 15.59 12.02
CA PHE A 76 -1.49 14.82 11.92
C PHE A 76 -2.01 14.79 10.48
N THR A 77 -2.47 13.62 10.04
CA THR A 77 -2.88 13.40 8.65
C THR A 77 -4.39 13.19 8.50
N MET A 78 -5.09 12.92 9.60
CA MET A 78 -6.52 12.62 9.56
C MET A 78 -7.17 12.76 10.93
N LEU A 79 -8.40 13.30 10.96
CA LEU A 79 -9.33 13.21 12.09
C LEU A 79 -10.59 12.49 11.63
N GLU A 80 -10.94 11.37 12.25
CA GLU A 80 -12.11 10.56 11.86
C GLU A 80 -13.03 10.16 13.02
N CYS A 81 -14.30 9.92 12.66
CA CYS A 81 -15.34 9.37 13.51
C CYS A 81 -16.09 8.25 12.79
N GLU A 82 -16.31 7.14 13.47
CA GLU A 82 -17.17 6.07 12.94
C GLU A 82 -18.65 6.42 13.16
N LEU A 83 -19.43 6.41 12.07
CA LEU A 83 -20.87 6.58 12.11
C LEU A 83 -21.59 5.24 12.23
N ALA A 84 -21.00 4.17 11.69
CA ALA A 84 -21.48 2.81 11.86
C ALA A 84 -20.35 1.77 11.75
N ARG A 85 -20.54 0.64 12.42
CA ARG A 85 -19.72 -0.57 12.32
C ARG A 85 -20.61 -1.80 12.45
N THR A 86 -20.78 -2.54 11.37
CA THR A 86 -21.60 -3.76 11.30
C THR A 86 -21.28 -4.56 10.04
N GLY A 87 -21.56 -5.86 10.04
CA GLY A 87 -21.52 -6.69 8.83
C GLY A 87 -22.77 -6.56 7.96
N GLU A 88 -23.79 -5.80 8.41
CA GLU A 88 -25.05 -5.63 7.70
C GLU A 88 -24.97 -4.51 6.65
N THR A 89 -24.81 -4.90 5.39
CA THR A 89 -24.74 -3.98 4.23
C THR A 89 -25.90 -2.98 4.15
N ALA A 90 -27.12 -3.39 4.50
CA ALA A 90 -28.29 -2.52 4.49
C ALA A 90 -28.15 -1.36 5.50
N VAL A 91 -27.69 -1.67 6.72
CA VAL A 91 -27.48 -0.67 7.78
C VAL A 91 -26.37 0.31 7.39
N LEU A 92 -25.25 -0.19 6.83
CA LEU A 92 -24.17 0.66 6.34
C LEU A 92 -24.66 1.59 5.23
N THR A 93 -25.52 1.10 4.33
CA THR A 93 -26.09 1.90 3.24
C THR A 93 -27.02 2.99 3.78
N GLU A 94 -27.88 2.67 4.75
CA GLU A 94 -28.77 3.65 5.39
C GLU A 94 -27.98 4.77 6.07
N VAL A 95 -26.95 4.42 6.85
CA VAL A 95 -26.11 5.40 7.56
C VAL A 95 -25.30 6.25 6.58
N PHE A 96 -24.76 5.66 5.52
CA PHE A 96 -24.05 6.40 4.48
C PHE A 96 -24.97 7.41 3.77
N LEU A 97 -26.19 7.02 3.40
CA LEU A 97 -27.16 7.91 2.78
C LEU A 97 -27.64 9.02 3.72
N ALA A 98 -27.80 8.72 5.02
CA ALA A 98 -28.12 9.73 6.02
C ALA A 98 -26.98 10.76 6.17
N ALA A 99 -25.73 10.31 6.19
CA ALA A 99 -24.56 11.18 6.27
C ALA A 99 -24.40 12.04 5.00
N LYS A 100 -24.59 11.45 3.82
CA LYS A 100 -24.65 12.16 2.55
C LYS A 100 -25.70 13.26 2.58
N ALA A 101 -26.93 12.94 2.93
CA ALA A 101 -28.03 13.90 2.97
C ALA A 101 -27.76 15.06 3.95
N ALA A 102 -27.18 14.74 5.12
CA ALA A 102 -26.77 15.74 6.10
C ALA A 102 -25.67 16.68 5.56
N ALA A 103 -24.65 16.14 4.90
CA ALA A 103 -23.57 16.93 4.31
C ALA A 103 -24.06 17.78 3.14
N GLU A 104 -24.84 17.20 2.23
CA GLU A 104 -25.35 17.91 1.05
C GLU A 104 -26.30 19.04 1.40
N LYS A 105 -27.09 18.89 2.46
CA LYS A 105 -27.96 19.95 2.99
C LYS A 105 -27.16 21.18 3.45
N ARG A 106 -25.91 20.98 3.88
CA ARG A 106 -25.07 22.01 4.51
C ARG A 106 -24.07 22.63 3.54
N ILE A 107 -23.37 21.78 2.80
CA ILE A 107 -22.20 22.13 1.98
C ILE A 107 -22.56 22.10 0.48
N GLY A 108 -23.73 21.58 0.13
CA GLY A 108 -24.13 21.33 -1.26
C GLY A 108 -23.70 19.94 -1.75
N PRO A 109 -24.04 19.58 -3.01
CA PRO A 109 -23.72 18.28 -3.57
C PRO A 109 -22.22 17.99 -3.52
N ALA A 110 -21.83 16.74 -3.26
CA ALA A 110 -20.42 16.35 -3.30
C ALA A 110 -19.87 16.56 -4.72
N PRO A 111 -18.75 17.29 -4.91
CA PRO A 111 -18.13 17.44 -6.23
C PRO A 111 -17.43 16.17 -6.71
N ILE A 112 -16.94 15.32 -5.81
CA ILE A 112 -16.15 14.11 -6.14
C ILE A 112 -16.78 12.88 -5.51
N TRP A 113 -16.96 11.85 -6.34
CA TRP A 113 -17.59 10.57 -6.00
C TRP A 113 -16.70 9.45 -6.56
N ARG A 114 -16.31 8.46 -5.76
CA ARG A 114 -15.42 7.37 -6.23
C ARG A 114 -15.58 6.06 -5.46
N GLY A 115 -14.95 5.00 -5.99
CA GLY A 115 -14.53 3.79 -5.28
C GLY A 115 -15.08 2.44 -5.78
N PRO A 116 -14.58 1.30 -5.26
CA PRO A 116 -15.31 0.02 -5.17
C PRO A 116 -16.32 0.00 -3.98
N GLY A 117 -16.16 0.92 -3.02
CA GLY A 117 -17.17 1.34 -2.03
C GLY A 117 -17.38 2.86 -2.14
N PRO A 118 -18.58 3.41 -1.85
CA PRO A 118 -18.85 4.81 -2.17
C PRO A 118 -18.13 5.76 -1.22
N VAL A 119 -17.33 6.66 -1.80
CA VAL A 119 -16.64 7.77 -1.14
C VAL A 119 -17.16 9.10 -1.70
N LEU A 120 -17.46 10.05 -0.81
CA LEU A 120 -17.89 11.42 -1.14
C LEU A 120 -16.94 12.41 -0.50
N ARG A 121 -16.51 13.43 -1.26
CA ARG A 121 -15.54 14.43 -0.79
C ARG A 121 -16.00 15.86 -1.06
N TRP A 122 -15.78 16.75 -0.10
CA TRP A 122 -15.96 18.19 -0.21
C TRP A 122 -14.64 18.90 0.12
N ARG A 123 -14.14 19.70 -0.83
CA ARG A 123 -12.91 20.46 -0.68
C ARG A 123 -13.19 21.83 -0.06
N ARG A 124 -12.47 22.17 1.02
CA ARG A 124 -12.34 23.51 1.60
C ARG A 124 -10.89 23.97 1.57
N PRO A 125 -10.57 25.27 1.58
CA PRO A 125 -9.20 25.77 1.36
C PRO A 125 -8.07 25.05 2.13
N GLU A 126 -8.29 24.65 3.37
CA GLU A 126 -7.30 23.97 4.22
C GLU A 126 -7.64 22.50 4.54
N THR A 127 -8.89 22.09 4.35
CA THR A 127 -9.38 20.76 4.75
C THR A 127 -10.22 20.08 3.69
N LEU A 128 -10.24 18.76 3.72
CA LEU A 128 -11.14 17.94 2.93
C LEU A 128 -12.06 17.17 3.87
N LEU A 129 -13.38 17.35 3.70
CA LEU A 129 -14.38 16.53 4.38
C LEU A 129 -14.68 15.30 3.53
N GLU A 130 -14.60 14.12 4.13
CA GLU A 130 -14.87 12.85 3.46
C GLU A 130 -15.92 12.02 4.21
N ILE A 131 -16.81 11.38 3.44
CA ILE A 131 -17.64 10.28 3.91
C ILE A 131 -17.25 9.02 3.12
N GLU A 132 -16.82 7.98 3.82
CA GLU A 132 -16.48 6.69 3.23
C GLU A 132 -17.37 5.58 3.79
N ARG A 133 -17.84 4.70 2.90
CA ARG A 133 -18.37 3.38 3.27
C ARG A 133 -17.42 2.27 2.81
N THR A 134 -16.95 1.47 3.77
CA THR A 134 -16.20 0.23 3.51
C THR A 134 -17.10 -1.00 3.69
N GLY A 135 -16.54 -2.21 3.57
CA GLY A 135 -17.28 -3.47 3.74
C GLY A 135 -17.96 -3.64 5.10
N ASN A 136 -17.50 -2.96 6.15
CA ASN A 136 -18.02 -3.12 7.52
C ASN A 136 -18.18 -1.81 8.31
N THR A 137 -17.88 -0.64 7.74
CA THR A 137 -17.96 0.64 8.44
C THR A 137 -18.45 1.79 7.55
N VAL A 138 -19.00 2.81 8.18
CA VAL A 138 -19.19 4.15 7.60
C VAL A 138 -18.46 5.16 8.46
N ARG A 139 -17.65 6.02 7.84
CA ARG A 139 -16.80 6.99 8.53
C ARG A 139 -16.99 8.39 7.98
N LEU A 140 -16.87 9.36 8.88
CA LEU A 140 -16.76 10.78 8.59
C LEU A 140 -15.34 11.23 8.93
N ARG A 141 -14.67 11.91 8.00
CA ARG A 141 -13.26 12.30 8.14
C ARG A 141 -13.00 13.73 7.73
N LEU A 142 -12.01 14.33 8.38
CA LEU A 142 -11.29 15.51 7.90
C LEU A 142 -9.87 15.10 7.56
N LEU A 143 -9.35 15.63 6.45
CA LEU A 143 -7.96 15.46 6.00
C LEU A 143 -7.36 16.84 5.66
N PRO A 144 -6.03 17.04 5.77
CA PRO A 144 -5.37 18.21 5.20
C PRO A 144 -5.58 18.21 3.69
N ALA A 145 -6.04 19.33 3.16
CA ALA A 145 -6.47 19.37 1.76
C ALA A 145 -5.29 19.19 0.79
N ASP A 146 -4.16 19.82 1.07
CA ASP A 146 -2.92 19.71 0.31
C ASP A 146 -2.34 18.30 0.32
N VAL A 147 -2.31 17.64 1.48
CA VAL A 147 -1.85 16.25 1.62
C VAL A 147 -2.76 15.30 0.84
N ALA A 148 -4.09 15.47 0.95
CA ALA A 148 -5.04 14.64 0.24
C ALA A 148 -4.98 14.84 -1.28
N GLU A 149 -4.85 16.10 -1.75
CA GLU A 149 -4.71 16.42 -3.17
C GLU A 149 -3.37 15.99 -3.74
N ASN A 150 -2.28 16.14 -2.98
CA ASN A 150 -0.97 15.65 -3.39
C ASN A 150 -0.97 14.12 -3.50
N HIS A 151 -1.59 13.43 -2.55
CA HIS A 151 -1.75 11.98 -2.62
C HIS A 151 -2.62 11.56 -3.82
N GLU A 152 -3.71 12.25 -4.11
CA GLU A 152 -4.51 12.01 -5.33
C GLU A 152 -3.75 12.31 -6.61
N TYR A 153 -2.99 13.41 -6.64
CA TYR A 153 -2.14 13.77 -7.77
C TYR A 153 -1.07 12.71 -8.01
N GLN A 154 -0.41 12.23 -6.95
CA GLN A 154 0.57 11.15 -7.03
C GLN A 154 -0.08 9.84 -7.48
N LEU A 155 -1.23 9.45 -6.92
CA LEU A 155 -2.01 8.29 -7.37
C LEU A 155 -2.40 8.38 -8.84
N ALA A 156 -2.82 9.56 -9.30
CA ALA A 156 -3.24 9.79 -10.68
C ALA A 156 -2.05 9.85 -11.64
N LYS A 157 -0.97 10.54 -11.26
CA LYS A 157 0.26 10.64 -12.04
C LYS A 157 0.94 9.28 -12.16
N TRP A 158 0.89 8.45 -11.12
CA TRP A 158 1.54 7.13 -11.10
C TRP A 158 0.55 5.99 -11.37
N GLY A 159 -0.60 6.32 -11.95
CA GLY A 159 -1.60 5.36 -12.40
C GLY A 159 -1.14 4.53 -13.60
N GLU A 160 -0.06 4.94 -14.27
CA GLU A 160 0.64 4.20 -15.32
C GLU A 160 2.07 3.86 -14.84
N ARG A 161 2.59 2.70 -15.24
CA ARG A 161 3.94 2.25 -14.84
C ARG A 161 5.01 3.28 -15.23
N ASP A 162 5.00 3.73 -16.48
CA ASP A 162 6.09 4.55 -17.02
C ASP A 162 6.20 5.91 -16.32
N ASP A 163 5.07 6.48 -15.90
CA ASP A 163 5.06 7.73 -15.13
C ASP A 163 5.60 7.53 -13.71
N ALA A 164 5.36 6.38 -13.09
CA ALA A 164 5.99 6.01 -11.82
C ALA A 164 7.50 5.81 -11.98
N VAL A 165 7.91 5.01 -12.98
CA VAL A 165 9.32 4.73 -13.28
C VAL A 165 10.11 6.00 -13.59
N ALA A 166 9.52 6.93 -14.33
CA ALA A 166 10.17 8.20 -14.65
C ALA A 166 10.46 9.08 -13.41
N GLU A 167 9.67 8.95 -12.35
CA GLU A 167 9.80 9.78 -11.15
C GLU A 167 10.69 9.13 -10.09
N ILE A 168 10.49 7.84 -9.82
CA ILE A 168 11.12 7.15 -8.69
C ILE A 168 12.04 5.98 -9.10
N GLY A 169 12.05 5.61 -10.39
CA GLY A 169 12.79 4.47 -10.91
C GLY A 169 12.01 3.15 -10.87
N VAL A 170 12.63 2.07 -11.34
CA VAL A 170 12.00 0.74 -11.45
C VAL A 170 11.97 -0.04 -10.13
N TRP A 171 12.62 0.45 -9.07
CA TRP A 171 12.57 -0.15 -7.74
C TRP A 171 12.72 0.92 -6.65
N GLN A 172 12.13 0.65 -5.47
CA GLN A 172 12.27 1.47 -4.27
C GLN A 172 12.45 0.57 -3.05
N ALA A 173 13.30 0.98 -2.10
CA ALA A 173 13.42 0.29 -0.82
C ALA A 173 12.58 0.99 0.26
N THR A 174 11.75 0.22 0.96
CA THR A 174 10.92 0.67 2.07
C THR A 174 11.24 -0.13 3.32
N THR A 175 11.23 0.51 4.49
CA THR A 175 11.56 -0.13 5.77
C THR A 175 10.26 -0.49 6.46
N THR A 176 10.12 -1.73 6.97
CA THR A 176 8.92 -2.14 7.72
C THR A 176 8.89 -1.59 9.16
N GLU A 177 9.97 -0.95 9.63
CA GLU A 177 10.11 -0.45 11.00
C GLU A 177 9.97 1.08 11.12
N GLY A 178 8.98 1.52 11.90
CA GLY A 178 8.93 2.86 12.50
C GLY A 178 8.06 3.92 11.82
N ALA A 179 7.94 5.08 12.48
CA ALA A 179 7.23 6.29 12.01
C ALA A 179 7.80 6.87 10.69
N ALA A 180 8.91 6.33 10.18
CA ALA A 180 9.55 6.79 8.95
C ALA A 180 8.76 6.47 7.66
N LEU A 181 7.79 5.54 7.71
CA LEU A 181 6.84 5.34 6.62
C LEU A 181 5.62 6.27 6.69
N GLU A 182 5.43 7.00 7.80
CA GLU A 182 4.26 7.84 7.99
C GLU A 182 4.34 9.05 7.05
N GLY A 183 3.45 9.08 6.05
CA GLY A 183 3.47 10.09 4.98
C GLY A 183 4.34 9.74 3.77
N VAL A 184 5.05 8.60 3.79
CA VAL A 184 5.76 8.08 2.60
C VAL A 184 4.74 7.38 1.71
N PHE A 185 4.45 8.00 0.56
CA PHE A 185 3.58 7.42 -0.43
C PHE A 185 4.38 6.48 -1.34
N VAL A 186 3.96 5.22 -1.39
CA VAL A 186 4.50 4.19 -2.28
C VAL A 186 3.49 4.02 -3.41
N PRO A 187 3.84 4.28 -4.67
CA PRO A 187 2.95 3.96 -5.79
C PRO A 187 2.56 2.48 -5.71
N GLY A 188 1.31 2.17 -6.08
CA GLY A 188 0.90 0.78 -6.18
C GLY A 188 1.80 -0.02 -7.13
N GLY A 189 1.78 -1.34 -7.00
CA GLY A 189 2.42 -2.22 -7.97
C GLY A 189 1.65 -2.25 -9.29
N HIS A 190 2.38 -2.21 -10.40
CA HIS A 190 1.86 -2.53 -11.73
C HIS A 190 2.17 -3.99 -12.05
N LEU A 191 1.21 -4.69 -12.64
CA LEU A 191 1.37 -6.09 -13.07
C LEU A 191 1.57 -6.12 -14.57
N ALA A 192 2.53 -6.93 -15.02
CA ALA A 192 2.69 -7.22 -16.44
C ALA A 192 1.47 -8.00 -16.95
N GLU A 193 0.94 -7.62 -18.12
CA GLU A 193 -0.20 -8.31 -18.71
C GLU A 193 0.25 -9.51 -19.56
N THR A 194 1.51 -9.49 -20.00
CA THR A 194 2.10 -10.55 -20.82
C THR A 194 3.45 -11.00 -20.31
N TRP A 195 3.85 -12.23 -20.68
CA TRP A 195 5.18 -12.76 -20.37
C TRP A 195 6.31 -11.97 -21.03
N ASP A 196 6.05 -11.36 -22.18
CA ASP A 196 7.04 -10.55 -22.90
C ASP A 196 7.28 -9.23 -22.13
N GLU A 197 6.21 -8.54 -21.72
CA GLU A 197 6.31 -7.36 -20.84
C GLU A 197 7.00 -7.68 -19.51
N PHE A 198 6.60 -8.79 -18.87
CA PHE A 198 7.24 -9.23 -17.63
C PHE A 198 8.74 -9.45 -17.82
N GLY A 199 9.15 -10.06 -18.94
CA GLY A 199 10.55 -10.28 -19.27
C GLY A 199 11.32 -8.98 -19.48
N GLU A 200 10.76 -8.03 -20.23
CA GLU A 200 11.36 -6.71 -20.46
C GLU A 200 11.53 -5.94 -19.14
N TRP A 201 10.49 -5.91 -18.30
CA TRP A 201 10.53 -5.21 -17.01
C TRP A 201 11.45 -5.91 -16.01
N LEU A 202 11.59 -7.24 -16.09
CA LEU A 202 12.52 -7.99 -15.26
C LEU A 202 13.95 -7.64 -15.66
N GLU A 203 14.26 -7.65 -16.95
CA GLU A 203 15.57 -7.23 -17.46
C GLU A 203 15.93 -5.80 -17.01
N GLU A 204 14.99 -4.85 -17.16
CA GLU A 204 15.18 -3.46 -16.73
C GLU A 204 15.45 -3.37 -15.22
N THR A 205 14.68 -4.11 -14.42
CA THR A 205 14.85 -4.16 -12.96
C THR A 205 16.19 -4.75 -12.57
N LEU A 206 16.59 -5.86 -13.19
CA LEU A 206 17.88 -6.50 -12.93
C LEU A 206 19.05 -5.61 -13.32
N ALA A 207 18.95 -4.87 -14.44
CA ALA A 207 19.96 -3.92 -14.86
C ALA A 207 20.10 -2.76 -13.85
N ALA A 208 18.97 -2.22 -13.39
CA ALA A 208 18.95 -1.16 -12.38
C ALA A 208 19.52 -1.62 -11.03
N LEU A 209 19.14 -2.80 -10.56
CA LEU A 209 19.65 -3.39 -9.32
C LEU A 209 21.16 -3.65 -9.44
N SER A 210 21.60 -4.33 -10.49
CA SER A 210 23.01 -4.65 -10.70
C SER A 210 23.89 -3.39 -10.75
N GLY A 211 23.40 -2.30 -11.33
CA GLY A 211 24.09 -1.00 -11.34
C GLY A 211 24.18 -0.35 -9.95
N ALA A 212 23.19 -0.60 -9.09
CA ALA A 212 23.10 -0.02 -7.75
C ALA A 212 23.78 -0.84 -6.64
N MET A 213 24.06 -2.13 -6.86
CA MET A 213 24.59 -3.02 -5.81
C MET A 213 25.95 -2.59 -5.25
N GLY A 214 26.83 -2.05 -6.09
CA GLY A 214 28.15 -1.57 -5.66
C GLY A 214 28.05 -0.49 -4.58
N PRO A 215 27.32 0.62 -4.84
CA PRO A 215 27.04 1.64 -3.83
C PRO A 215 26.22 1.18 -2.63
N LEU A 216 25.28 0.24 -2.81
CA LEU A 216 24.42 -0.23 -1.73
C LEU A 216 25.16 -1.09 -0.70
N ASP A 217 26.20 -1.85 -1.11
CA ASP A 217 26.93 -2.81 -0.25
C ASP A 217 25.98 -3.77 0.49
N GLN A 218 24.90 -4.16 -0.19
CA GLN A 218 23.86 -5.06 0.28
C GLN A 218 23.65 -6.18 -0.74
N GLU A 219 23.18 -7.32 -0.25
CA GLU A 219 22.61 -8.37 -1.09
C GLU A 219 21.12 -8.09 -1.28
N VAL A 220 20.66 -8.17 -2.53
CA VAL A 220 19.23 -8.20 -2.87
C VAL A 220 18.81 -9.64 -3.07
N VAL A 221 17.69 -10.01 -2.46
CA VAL A 221 17.01 -11.26 -2.76
C VAL A 221 15.69 -10.93 -3.44
N LEU A 222 15.41 -11.56 -4.58
CA LEU A 222 14.14 -11.52 -5.30
C LEU A 222 13.64 -12.95 -5.47
N VAL A 223 12.48 -13.25 -4.92
CA VAL A 223 11.79 -14.53 -5.07
C VAL A 223 10.57 -14.35 -5.95
N MET A 224 10.43 -15.23 -6.94
CA MET A 224 9.27 -15.34 -7.82
C MET A 224 8.63 -16.71 -7.61
N ALA A 225 7.42 -16.73 -7.06
CA ALA A 225 6.71 -17.95 -6.72
C ALA A 225 5.20 -17.79 -6.97
N PRO A 226 4.49 -18.88 -7.30
CA PRO A 226 3.04 -18.88 -7.43
C PRO A 226 2.37 -18.65 -6.06
N VAL A 227 1.22 -17.97 -6.05
CA VAL A 227 0.42 -17.78 -4.83
C VAL A 227 -0.27 -19.08 -4.41
N THR A 228 -0.69 -19.89 -5.39
CA THR A 228 -1.37 -21.15 -5.09
C THR A 228 -0.39 -22.29 -4.84
N ASP A 229 -0.61 -23.07 -3.76
CA ASP A 229 0.09 -24.33 -3.47
C ASP A 229 -0.08 -25.39 -4.58
N ARG A 230 -0.86 -25.10 -5.63
CA ARG A 230 -1.06 -25.96 -6.79
C ARG A 230 0.21 -26.09 -7.64
N TYR A 231 1.09 -25.09 -7.56
CA TYR A 231 2.33 -25.03 -8.31
C TYR A 231 3.49 -24.96 -7.30
N PRO A 232 4.30 -26.01 -7.14
CA PRO A 232 5.38 -26.02 -6.14
C PRO A 232 6.66 -25.31 -6.61
N GLY A 233 6.70 -24.84 -7.87
CA GLY A 233 7.89 -24.25 -8.47
C GLY A 233 8.13 -22.82 -7.99
N PHE A 234 9.37 -22.51 -7.62
CA PHE A 234 9.83 -21.14 -7.43
C PHE A 234 11.09 -20.92 -8.25
N VAL A 235 11.36 -19.66 -8.58
CA VAL A 235 12.69 -19.20 -8.96
C VAL A 235 13.08 -18.04 -8.06
N GLN A 236 14.34 -18.00 -7.65
CA GLN A 236 14.87 -16.89 -6.89
C GLN A 236 16.18 -16.39 -7.49
N LEU A 237 16.42 -15.13 -7.24
CA LEU A 237 17.62 -14.41 -7.57
C LEU A 237 18.22 -13.87 -6.28
N ARG A 238 19.52 -14.07 -6.11
CA ARG A 238 20.36 -13.34 -5.16
C ARG A 238 21.38 -12.52 -5.94
N CYS A 239 21.43 -11.24 -5.68
CA CYS A 239 22.31 -10.31 -6.40
C CYS A 239 23.12 -9.49 -5.41
N ASP A 240 24.43 -9.44 -5.61
CA ASP A 240 25.33 -8.50 -4.95
C ASP A 240 26.25 -7.81 -5.99
N ALA A 241 27.19 -6.98 -5.53
CA ALA A 241 28.09 -6.23 -6.41
C ALA A 241 29.02 -7.11 -7.29
N ARG A 242 29.09 -8.42 -7.06
CA ARG A 242 30.04 -9.35 -7.67
C ARG A 242 29.37 -10.55 -8.31
N LEU A 243 28.17 -10.91 -7.88
CA LEU A 243 27.52 -12.15 -8.27
C LEU A 243 26.03 -11.92 -8.51
N LEU A 244 25.55 -12.49 -9.61
CA LEU A 244 24.14 -12.76 -9.85
C LEU A 244 23.95 -14.28 -9.76
N HIS A 245 23.32 -14.74 -8.68
CA HIS A 245 23.07 -16.15 -8.37
C HIS A 245 21.59 -16.46 -8.55
N LEU A 246 21.28 -17.37 -9.47
CA LEU A 246 19.91 -17.83 -9.71
C LEU A 246 19.72 -19.19 -9.06
N GLU A 247 18.56 -19.40 -8.44
CA GLU A 247 18.13 -20.72 -7.97
C GLU A 247 16.72 -21.02 -8.48
N ALA A 248 16.44 -22.27 -8.81
CA ALA A 248 15.12 -22.76 -9.17
C ALA A 248 14.80 -24.04 -8.40
N GLY A 249 13.59 -24.13 -7.85
CA GLY A 249 13.11 -25.34 -7.21
C GLY A 249 13.06 -26.52 -8.20
N THR A 250 13.51 -27.70 -7.77
CA THR A 250 13.46 -28.92 -8.59
C THR A 250 12.02 -29.42 -8.78
N GLU A 251 11.11 -29.06 -7.88
CA GLU A 251 9.72 -29.49 -7.94
C GLU A 251 9.00 -28.76 -9.08
N GLY A 252 8.47 -29.51 -10.05
CA GLY A 252 7.83 -28.96 -11.25
C GLY A 252 8.76 -28.61 -12.41
N LEU A 253 10.09 -28.69 -12.23
CA LEU A 253 11.06 -28.47 -13.30
C LEU A 253 11.63 -29.80 -13.81
N ASP A 254 11.26 -30.21 -15.03
CA ASP A 254 11.82 -31.42 -15.65
C ASP A 254 13.35 -31.28 -15.84
N PRO A 255 14.17 -32.25 -15.39
CA PRO A 255 15.62 -32.13 -15.44
C PRO A 255 16.21 -31.91 -16.85
N ARG A 256 15.54 -32.41 -17.91
CA ARG A 256 16.02 -32.19 -19.28
C ARG A 256 15.75 -30.75 -19.70
N LYS A 257 14.55 -30.24 -19.42
CA LYS A 257 14.23 -28.83 -19.67
C LYS A 257 15.09 -27.89 -18.83
N ALA A 258 15.41 -28.27 -17.58
CA ALA A 258 16.34 -27.53 -16.74
C ALA A 258 17.71 -27.40 -17.43
N ALA A 259 18.27 -28.53 -17.90
CA ALA A 259 19.56 -28.55 -18.59
C ALA A 259 19.53 -27.75 -19.91
N GLU A 260 18.43 -27.78 -20.67
CA GLU A 260 18.25 -26.97 -21.89
C GLU A 260 18.27 -25.46 -21.61
N LEU A 261 17.76 -25.04 -20.45
CA LEU A 261 17.80 -23.65 -19.98
C LEU A 261 19.14 -23.26 -19.33
N GLY A 262 20.08 -24.21 -19.19
CA GLY A 262 21.42 -23.97 -18.65
C GLY A 262 21.54 -24.17 -17.14
N TRP A 263 20.47 -24.66 -16.47
CA TRP A 263 20.48 -24.95 -15.04
C TRP A 263 21.43 -26.09 -14.69
N GLN A 264 22.19 -25.92 -13.62
CA GLN A 264 23.06 -26.96 -13.06
C GLN A 264 22.46 -27.46 -11.75
N GLN A 265 22.55 -28.76 -11.47
CA GLN A 265 22.14 -29.27 -10.16
C GLN A 265 23.28 -29.01 -9.17
N ASP A 266 22.98 -28.28 -8.09
CA ASP A 266 23.97 -27.82 -7.10
C ASP A 266 24.56 -28.99 -6.29
N ASP A 267 23.73 -29.94 -5.87
CA ASP A 267 24.15 -31.23 -5.31
C ASP A 267 23.01 -32.27 -5.42
N ALA A 268 23.31 -33.56 -5.30
CA ALA A 268 22.31 -34.64 -5.35
C ALA A 268 21.32 -34.61 -4.18
N GLU A 269 21.69 -33.96 -3.07
CA GLU A 269 20.85 -33.78 -1.87
C GLU A 269 20.05 -32.46 -1.87
N ASN A 270 20.41 -31.50 -2.72
CA ASN A 270 19.75 -30.19 -2.79
C ASN A 270 18.58 -30.23 -3.79
N LEU A 271 17.39 -29.79 -3.35
CA LEU A 271 16.17 -29.68 -4.17
C LEU A 271 16.13 -28.40 -5.02
N VAL A 272 17.31 -27.91 -5.44
CA VAL A 272 17.44 -26.70 -6.26
C VAL A 272 18.43 -26.88 -7.40
N HIS A 273 18.14 -26.17 -8.50
CA HIS A 273 19.07 -25.95 -9.59
C HIS A 273 19.64 -24.53 -9.51
N VAL A 274 20.89 -24.34 -9.94
CA VAL A 274 21.63 -23.07 -9.82
C VAL A 274 22.26 -22.62 -11.13
N ILE A 275 22.40 -21.31 -11.30
CA ILE A 275 23.22 -20.66 -12.33
C ILE A 275 23.90 -19.44 -11.72
N ASP A 276 25.22 -19.33 -11.92
CA ASP A 276 26.02 -18.20 -11.45
C ASP A 276 26.55 -17.35 -12.59
N PHE A 277 26.40 -16.03 -12.45
CA PHE A 277 27.06 -15.03 -13.28
C PHE A 277 28.00 -14.18 -12.43
N GLY A 278 29.30 -14.52 -12.47
CA GLY A 278 30.33 -13.71 -11.84
C GLY A 278 30.61 -12.42 -12.61
N HIS A 279 30.65 -11.29 -11.90
CA HIS A 279 30.83 -9.94 -12.46
C HIS A 279 29.83 -9.64 -13.61
N PRO A 280 28.53 -9.60 -13.31
CA PRO A 280 27.48 -9.54 -14.33
C PRO A 280 27.65 -8.33 -15.26
N ARG A 281 27.66 -8.59 -16.57
CA ARG A 281 27.64 -7.58 -17.63
C ARG A 281 26.21 -7.45 -18.18
N PRO A 282 25.90 -6.41 -18.97
CA PRO A 282 24.57 -6.24 -19.55
C PRO A 282 24.03 -7.49 -20.29
N SER A 283 24.88 -8.20 -21.03
CA SER A 283 24.49 -9.46 -21.70
C SER A 283 24.12 -10.59 -20.73
N ASP A 284 24.74 -10.59 -19.54
CA ASP A 284 24.50 -11.59 -18.51
C ASP A 284 23.16 -11.27 -17.79
N ILE A 285 22.78 -9.99 -17.69
CA ILE A 285 21.48 -9.55 -17.18
C ILE A 285 20.33 -9.99 -18.10
N GLU A 286 20.44 -9.73 -19.41
CA GLU A 286 19.46 -10.18 -20.41
C GLU A 286 19.29 -11.71 -20.37
N ALA A 287 20.42 -12.44 -20.28
CA ALA A 287 20.41 -13.89 -20.16
C ALA A 287 19.72 -14.37 -18.88
N ALA A 288 20.01 -13.73 -17.74
CA ALA A 288 19.41 -14.07 -16.46
C ALA A 288 17.89 -13.85 -16.47
N ALA A 289 17.42 -12.68 -16.92
CA ALA A 289 15.99 -12.39 -17.04
C ALA A 289 15.27 -13.42 -17.91
N ARG A 290 15.87 -13.75 -19.07
CA ARG A 290 15.32 -14.76 -20.00
C ARG A 290 15.23 -16.14 -19.38
N VAL A 291 16.26 -16.57 -18.65
CA VAL A 291 16.26 -17.88 -17.99
C VAL A 291 15.17 -17.93 -16.91
N LEU A 292 15.02 -16.89 -16.10
CA LEU A 292 14.00 -16.80 -15.06
C LEU A 292 12.58 -16.91 -15.66
N VAL A 293 12.27 -16.09 -16.68
CA VAL A 293 10.98 -16.11 -17.40
C VAL A 293 10.70 -17.48 -18.00
N ASN A 294 11.67 -18.05 -18.71
CA ASN A 294 11.49 -19.35 -19.36
C ASN A 294 11.31 -20.49 -18.36
N THR A 295 11.96 -20.40 -17.20
CA THR A 295 11.82 -21.40 -16.14
C THR A 295 10.41 -21.39 -15.55
N LEU A 296 9.87 -20.20 -15.25
CA LEU A 296 8.49 -20.04 -14.79
C LEU A 296 7.48 -20.58 -15.82
N ARG A 297 7.69 -20.30 -17.11
CA ARG A 297 6.87 -20.84 -18.20
C ARG A 297 6.95 -22.36 -18.30
N VAL A 298 8.14 -22.95 -18.10
CA VAL A 298 8.33 -24.41 -18.12
C VAL A 298 7.63 -25.08 -16.94
N GLN A 299 7.63 -24.43 -15.78
CA GLN A 299 6.90 -24.87 -14.58
C GLN A 299 5.38 -24.67 -14.69
N ASP A 300 4.88 -24.14 -15.81
CA ASP A 300 3.46 -23.90 -16.09
C ASP A 300 2.80 -22.96 -15.06
N VAL A 301 3.58 -22.02 -14.52
CA VAL A 301 3.07 -20.98 -13.61
C VAL A 301 2.24 -19.97 -14.40
N PRO A 302 0.96 -19.74 -14.06
CA PRO A 302 0.18 -18.66 -14.66
C PRO A 302 0.73 -17.30 -14.24
N LEU A 303 0.82 -16.34 -15.17
CA LEU A 303 1.35 -15.00 -14.88
C LEU A 303 0.50 -14.26 -13.82
N ASP A 304 -0.82 -14.45 -13.85
CA ASP A 304 -1.78 -13.91 -12.88
C ASP A 304 -1.70 -14.57 -11.50
N ASP A 305 -1.03 -15.73 -11.39
CA ASP A 305 -0.74 -16.40 -10.12
C ASP A 305 0.69 -16.13 -9.64
N LEU A 306 1.53 -15.42 -10.42
CA LEU A 306 2.92 -15.15 -10.08
C LEU A 306 3.03 -14.02 -9.05
N HIS A 307 3.77 -14.28 -7.98
CA HIS A 307 4.09 -13.32 -6.95
C HIS A 307 5.59 -13.06 -6.87
N CYS A 308 5.96 -11.78 -6.77
CA CYS A 308 7.34 -11.33 -6.64
C CYS A 308 7.54 -10.68 -5.27
N THR A 309 8.53 -11.16 -4.52
CA THR A 309 8.91 -10.60 -3.21
C THR A 309 10.39 -10.30 -3.23
N ALA A 310 10.77 -9.08 -2.85
CA ALA A 310 12.17 -8.69 -2.81
C ALA A 310 12.53 -7.93 -1.54
N TRP A 311 13.77 -8.11 -1.07
CA TRP A 311 14.28 -7.48 0.15
C TRP A 311 15.79 -7.30 0.13
N LEU A 312 16.28 -6.41 1.00
CA LEU A 312 17.71 -6.23 1.26
C LEU A 312 18.15 -7.11 2.44
N GLY A 313 19.14 -7.97 2.21
CA GLY A 313 19.50 -9.08 3.10
C GLY A 313 19.95 -8.71 4.53
N LYS A 314 20.36 -7.46 4.81
CA LYS A 314 20.85 -7.06 6.15
C LYS A 314 20.09 -5.91 6.82
N GLY A 315 18.96 -5.44 6.28
CA GLY A 315 18.39 -4.16 6.72
C GLY A 315 16.90 -4.13 7.10
N GLY A 316 16.15 -5.23 6.98
CA GLY A 316 14.70 -5.20 7.23
C GLY A 316 13.93 -4.31 6.23
N TYR A 317 14.54 -4.04 5.07
CA TYR A 317 13.93 -3.29 3.98
C TYR A 317 13.30 -4.27 2.98
N SER A 318 12.04 -4.02 2.66
CA SER A 318 11.35 -4.60 1.51
C SER A 318 11.69 -3.77 0.27
N LEU A 319 11.68 -4.40 -0.90
CA LEU A 319 11.84 -3.73 -2.18
C LEU A 319 10.51 -3.79 -2.95
N ASP A 320 10.03 -2.61 -3.29
CA ASP A 320 8.91 -2.42 -4.20
C ASP A 320 9.47 -2.43 -5.63
N LEU A 321 9.06 -3.40 -6.45
CA LEU A 321 9.54 -3.59 -7.82
C LEU A 321 8.46 -3.18 -8.82
N TYR A 322 8.60 -2.00 -9.42
CA TYR A 322 7.54 -1.40 -10.23
C TYR A 322 7.41 -2.11 -11.58
N GLY A 323 6.31 -2.86 -11.73
CA GLY A 323 6.01 -3.66 -12.93
C GLY A 323 6.08 -5.17 -12.68
N LEU A 324 6.81 -5.64 -11.66
CA LEU A 324 7.01 -7.07 -11.43
C LEU A 324 6.02 -7.69 -10.46
N GLY A 325 5.09 -6.92 -9.89
CA GLY A 325 4.21 -7.43 -8.84
C GLY A 325 3.81 -6.36 -7.84
N ILE A 326 2.74 -6.62 -7.09
CA ILE A 326 2.46 -5.88 -5.85
C ILE A 326 3.22 -6.63 -4.74
N PRO A 327 4.22 -6.02 -4.09
CA PRO A 327 4.79 -6.58 -2.87
C PRO A 327 3.70 -6.63 -1.81
N GLN A 328 3.47 -7.81 -1.22
CA GLN A 328 2.59 -7.88 -0.05
C GLN A 328 3.35 -7.56 1.23
N ASN A 329 2.72 -6.69 2.02
CA ASN A 329 3.01 -6.43 3.44
C ASN A 329 2.85 -7.69 4.30
#